data_AF-A0A2I0NTC9-F1
#
_entry.id   AF-A0A2I0NTC9-F1
#
_cell.length_a   1.000
_cell.length_b   1.000
_cell.length_c   1.000
_cell.angle_alpha   90.00
_cell.angle_beta   90.00
_cell.angle_gamma   90.00
#
_symmetry.space_group_name_H-M   'P 1'
#
loop_
_entity.id
_entity.type
_entity.pdbx_description
1 polymer ?
#
loop_
_entity_poly.entity_id
_entity_poly.type
_entity_poly.pdbx_seq_one_letter_code
_entity_poly.pdbx_strand_id
1 'polypeptide(L)'
;MDPNQYRQGLDGSKTPVIQKIPYPFAYLFRCSDNCLTCSNKPHNILCEDWELLEAYRRWGQEYGDIQILWEKLYDKFYTWMINERDLYFVVGMHSLQPTWLIIGLYYPPKIGSPPKNVEPKYQNQTLDKWF
;
A
#
# COMPACT_ATOMS: atom_id res chain seq x y z
N MET A 1 17.13 11.20 -4.95
CA MET A 1 17.73 10.20 -5.87
C MET A 1 17.24 10.52 -7.26
N ASP A 2 18.11 10.45 -8.26
CA ASP A 2 17.76 10.77 -9.65
C ASP A 2 16.90 9.62 -10.25
N PRO A 3 15.66 9.88 -10.70
CA PRO A 3 14.79 8.87 -11.31
C PRO A 3 15.36 8.25 -12.60
N ASN A 4 16.42 8.81 -13.18
CA ASN A 4 17.05 8.33 -14.42
C ASN A 4 18.29 7.45 -14.19
N GLN A 5 18.52 6.94 -12.99
CA GLN A 5 19.69 6.11 -12.72
C GLN A 5 19.44 4.64 -13.11
N TYR A 6 20.21 4.14 -14.08
CA TYR A 6 20.17 2.75 -14.53
C TYR A 6 21.45 2.01 -14.11
N ARG A 7 21.31 0.75 -13.70
CA ARG A 7 22.43 -0.21 -13.63
C ARG A 7 22.63 -0.83 -14.99
N GLN A 8 23.87 -0.90 -15.45
CA GLN A 8 24.23 -1.54 -16.70
C GLN A 8 24.71 -2.97 -16.44
N GLY A 9 24.10 -3.94 -17.11
CA GLY A 9 24.54 -5.34 -17.13
C GLY A 9 25.77 -5.53 -18.00
N LEU A 10 26.45 -6.68 -17.84
CA LEU A 10 27.63 -7.05 -18.63
C LEU A 10 27.30 -7.21 -20.13
N ASP A 11 26.04 -7.49 -20.46
CA ASP A 11 25.47 -7.56 -21.81
C ASP A 11 25.05 -6.20 -22.37
N GLY A 12 25.24 -5.11 -21.61
CA GLY A 12 24.80 -3.77 -21.97
C GLY A 12 23.33 -3.48 -21.66
N SER A 13 22.58 -4.42 -21.08
CA SER A 13 21.20 -4.20 -20.63
C SER A 13 21.15 -3.09 -19.56
N LYS A 14 20.07 -2.31 -19.55
CA LYS A 14 19.87 -1.23 -18.57
C LYS A 14 18.67 -1.57 -17.68
N THR A 15 18.91 -1.66 -16.37
CA THR A 15 17.87 -1.91 -15.37
C THR A 15 17.72 -0.68 -14.48
N PRO A 16 16.50 -0.13 -14.29
CA PRO A 16 16.32 1.02 -13.42
C PRO A 16 16.77 0.69 -11.99
N VAL A 17 17.47 1.63 -11.35
CA VAL A 17 17.83 1.51 -9.94
C VAL A 17 16.55 1.66 -9.12
N ILE A 18 16.14 0.56 -8.48
CA ILE A 18 14.97 0.57 -7.61
C ILE A 18 15.27 1.39 -6.35
N GLN A 19 14.48 2.44 -6.12
CA GLN A 19 14.54 3.20 -4.88
C GLN A 19 14.12 2.29 -3.72
N LYS A 20 15.03 2.10 -2.76
CA LYS A 20 14.71 1.46 -1.49
C LYS A 20 13.87 2.41 -0.63
N ILE A 21 12.79 1.89 -0.07
CA ILE A 21 12.01 2.62 0.94
C ILE A 21 12.70 2.37 2.28
N PRO A 22 13.17 3.42 2.97
CA PRO A 22 14.02 3.26 4.16
C PRO A 22 13.23 2.88 5.42
N TYR A 23 11.90 2.98 5.38
CA TYR A 23 11.03 2.74 6.52
C TYR A 23 10.08 1.57 6.23
N PRO A 24 10.00 0.55 7.10
CA PRO A 24 8.93 -0.43 7.02
C PRO A 24 7.61 0.21 7.45
N PHE A 25 6.54 -0.06 6.70
CA PHE A 25 5.18 0.27 7.12
C PHE A 25 4.58 -0.90 7.89
N ALA A 26 3.76 -0.61 8.88
CA ALA A 26 3.08 -1.61 9.68
C ALA A 26 1.75 -1.06 10.21
N TYR A 27 0.79 -1.96 10.45
CA TYR A 27 -0.45 -1.64 11.14
C TYR A 27 -0.45 -2.28 12.52
N LEU A 28 -0.77 -1.46 13.53
CA LEU A 28 -1.02 -1.89 14.89
C LEU A 28 -2.53 -1.98 15.10
N PHE A 29 -3.06 -3.17 15.37
CA PHE A 29 -4.50 -3.37 15.54
C PHE A 29 -4.83 -4.48 16.53
N ARG A 30 -6.08 -4.50 16.98
CA ARG A 30 -6.66 -5.59 17.77
C ARG A 30 -7.76 -6.25 16.95
N CYS A 31 -7.83 -7.57 17.04
CA CYS A 31 -8.98 -8.34 16.60
C CYS A 31 -10.17 -8.07 17.53
N SER A 32 -11.29 -8.77 17.30
CA SER A 32 -12.43 -8.77 18.22
C SER A 32 -12.03 -9.11 19.66
N ASP A 33 -12.80 -8.65 20.64
CA ASP A 33 -12.53 -8.84 22.08
C ASP A 33 -12.33 -10.31 22.49
N ASN A 34 -12.91 -11.25 21.74
CA ASN A 34 -12.82 -12.69 22.00
C ASN A 34 -11.57 -13.37 21.39
N CYS A 35 -10.66 -12.62 20.76
CA CYS A 35 -9.44 -13.17 20.17
C CYS A 35 -8.37 -13.40 21.24
N LEU A 36 -8.14 -14.67 21.59
CA LEU A 36 -7.13 -15.10 22.58
C LEU A 36 -5.72 -14.55 22.30
N THR A 37 -5.34 -14.40 21.03
CA THR A 37 -4.06 -13.81 20.63
C THR A 37 -4.00 -12.32 20.97
N CYS A 38 -5.09 -11.59 20.77
CA CYS A 38 -5.19 -10.15 21.04
C CYS A 38 -5.44 -9.79 22.50
N SER A 39 -5.96 -10.74 23.31
CA SER A 39 -6.20 -10.50 24.73
C SER A 39 -4.93 -10.09 25.49
N ASN A 40 -3.77 -10.58 25.03
CA ASN A 40 -2.48 -10.30 25.67
C ASN A 40 -1.65 -9.21 24.96
N LYS A 41 -1.74 -9.10 23.63
CA LYS A 41 -0.93 -8.13 22.85
C LYS A 41 -1.62 -7.77 21.52
N PRO A 42 -1.60 -6.50 21.08
CA PRO A 42 -2.06 -6.13 19.75
C PRO A 42 -1.20 -6.76 18.64
N HIS A 43 -1.81 -6.98 17.48
CA HIS A 43 -1.11 -7.36 16.26
C HIS A 43 -0.29 -6.18 15.75
N ASN A 44 0.98 -6.41 15.44
CA ASN A 44 1.84 -5.48 14.71
C ASN A 44 2.33 -6.21 13.46
N ILE A 45 1.70 -5.93 12.32
CA ILE A 45 1.94 -6.66 11.08
C ILE A 45 2.50 -5.69 10.03
N LEU A 46 3.60 -6.09 9.40
CA LEU A 46 4.22 -5.34 8.30
C LEU A 46 3.26 -5.22 7.11
N CYS A 47 3.35 -4.12 6.37
CA CYS A 47 2.53 -3.83 5.20
C CYS A 47 3.40 -3.52 3.99
N GLU A 48 3.22 -4.30 2.93
CA GLU A 48 3.87 -4.15 1.63
C GLU A 48 2.88 -3.82 0.51
N ASP A 49 1.77 -3.17 0.86
CA ASP A 49 0.78 -2.71 -0.10
C ASP A 49 1.42 -1.76 -1.13
N TRP A 50 1.20 -2.06 -2.41
CA TRP A 50 1.85 -1.33 -3.49
C TRP A 50 1.39 0.14 -3.57
N GLU A 51 0.12 0.44 -3.32
CA GLU A 51 -0.38 1.82 -3.39
C GLU A 51 0.24 2.69 -2.28
N LEU A 52 0.38 2.15 -1.06
CA LEU A 52 1.05 2.83 0.05
C LEU A 52 2.53 3.11 -0.26
N LEU A 53 3.25 2.09 -0.74
CA LEU A 53 4.67 2.21 -1.05
C LEU A 53 4.91 3.17 -2.22
N GLU A 54 4.06 3.13 -3.24
CA GLU A 54 4.17 4.03 -4.39
C GLU A 54 3.75 5.46 -4.05
N ALA A 55 2.74 5.64 -3.19
CA ALA A 55 2.41 6.96 -2.65
C ALA A 55 3.60 7.56 -1.92
N TYR A 56 4.33 6.81 -1.09
CA TYR A 56 5.55 7.29 -0.44
C TYR A 56 6.59 7.80 -1.45
N ARG A 57 6.84 7.06 -2.54
CA ARG A 57 7.80 7.46 -3.58
C ARG A 57 7.36 8.73 -4.29
N ARG A 58 6.13 8.72 -4.84
CA ARG A 58 5.60 9.83 -5.64
C ARG A 58 5.42 11.09 -4.81
N TRP A 59 4.82 10.98 -3.64
CA TRP A 59 4.56 12.12 -2.76
C TRP A 59 5.82 12.66 -2.12
N GLY A 60 6.83 11.81 -1.87
CA GLY A 60 8.13 12.28 -1.41
C GLY A 60 8.81 13.20 -2.42
N GLN A 61 8.64 12.93 -3.72
CA GLN A 61 9.10 13.84 -4.78
C GLN A 61 8.20 15.08 -4.91
N GLU A 62 6.88 14.89 -4.80
CA GLU A 62 5.87 15.95 -4.97
C GLU A 62 5.97 17.03 -3.88
N TYR A 63 6.07 16.63 -2.61
CA TYR A 63 6.06 17.56 -1.48
C TYR A 63 7.46 18.06 -1.10
N GLY A 64 8.52 17.27 -1.35
CA GLY A 64 9.90 17.63 -1.05
C GLY A 64 10.25 17.78 0.45
N ASP A 65 9.25 17.80 1.33
CA ASP A 65 9.37 17.84 2.79
C ASP A 65 8.87 16.53 3.42
N ILE A 66 9.70 15.96 4.31
CA ILE A 66 9.43 14.66 4.92
C ILE A 66 8.28 14.71 5.94
N GLN A 67 8.10 15.82 6.65
CA GLN A 67 7.03 15.95 7.64
C GLN A 67 5.67 16.04 6.93
N ILE A 68 5.59 16.86 5.88
CA ILE A 68 4.39 16.97 5.03
C ILE A 68 4.08 15.62 4.38
N LEU A 69 5.10 14.88 3.90
CA LEU A 69 4.90 13.54 3.35
C LEU A 69 4.23 12.60 4.36
N TRP A 70 4.74 12.55 5.60
CA TRP A 70 4.19 11.69 6.64
C TRP A 70 2.76 12.08 7.02
N GLU A 71 2.47 13.38 7.11
CA GLU A 71 1.12 13.89 7.34
C GLU A 71 0.16 13.41 6.26
N LYS A 72 0.53 13.53 4.98
CA LYS A 72 -0.32 13.10 3.86
C LYS A 72 -0.52 11.59 3.80
N LEU A 73 0.52 10.81 4.09
CA LEU A 73 0.41 9.36 4.19
C LEU A 73 -0.53 8.96 5.33
N TYR A 74 -0.39 9.59 6.49
CA TYR A 74 -1.26 9.34 7.63
C TYR A 74 -2.71 9.72 7.33
N ASP A 75 -2.94 10.91 6.75
CA ASP A 75 -4.26 11.36 6.37
C ASP A 75 -4.95 10.38 5.40
N LYS A 76 -4.24 9.90 4.38
CA LYS A 76 -4.81 8.99 3.38
C LYS A 76 -4.97 7.57 3.90
N PHE A 77 -3.89 6.98 4.41
CA PHE A 77 -3.81 5.54 4.69
C PHE A 77 -4.22 5.17 6.12
N TYR A 78 -4.49 6.17 6.98
CA TYR A 78 -5.04 5.96 8.31
C TYR A 78 -6.35 6.72 8.50
N THR A 79 -6.30 8.06 8.59
CA THR A 79 -7.43 8.88 9.02
C THR A 79 -8.63 8.74 8.07
N TRP A 80 -8.45 9.04 6.78
CA TRP A 80 -9.50 8.94 5.78
C TRP A 80 -9.96 7.50 5.58
N MET A 81 -9.03 6.55 5.56
CA MET A 81 -9.34 5.14 5.31
C MET A 81 -10.25 4.57 6.41
N ILE A 82 -9.97 4.87 7.68
CA ILE A 82 -10.77 4.40 8.81
C ILE A 82 -12.11 5.16 8.91
N ASN A 83 -12.08 6.47 8.70
CA ASN A 83 -13.27 7.31 8.87
C ASN A 83 -14.27 7.15 7.73
N GLU A 84 -13.79 6.96 6.50
CA GLU A 84 -14.61 7.06 5.29
C GLU A 84 -14.80 5.73 4.54
N ARG A 85 -14.06 4.67 4.89
CA ARG A 85 -14.11 3.38 4.20
C ARG A 85 -14.23 2.21 5.18
N ASP A 86 -14.63 1.06 4.65
CA ASP A 86 -14.57 -0.21 5.38
C ASP A 86 -13.23 -0.88 5.06
N LEU A 87 -12.27 -0.81 5.98
CA LEU A 87 -10.90 -1.31 5.77
C LEU A 87 -10.80 -2.82 6.04
N TYR A 88 -10.30 -3.54 5.05
CA TYR A 88 -9.93 -4.95 5.10
C TYR A 88 -8.46 -5.12 4.72
N PHE A 89 -7.73 -5.95 5.46
CA PHE A 89 -6.38 -6.35 5.09
C PHE A 89 -6.40 -7.62 4.26
N VAL A 90 -5.73 -7.58 3.10
CA VAL A 90 -5.36 -8.78 2.36
C VAL A 90 -4.03 -9.25 2.92
N VAL A 91 -4.02 -10.45 3.49
CA VAL A 91 -2.86 -10.98 4.23
C VAL A 91 -2.28 -12.18 3.48
N GLY A 92 -0.96 -12.20 3.34
CA GLY A 92 -0.19 -13.34 2.83
C GLY A 92 0.83 -13.83 3.85
N MET A 93 1.47 -14.95 3.56
CA MET A 93 2.56 -15.49 4.39
C MET A 93 3.89 -15.35 3.66
N HIS A 94 4.91 -14.91 4.38
CA HIS A 94 6.27 -14.88 3.83
C HIS A 94 6.76 -16.31 3.57
N SER A 95 7.36 -16.57 2.40
CA SER A 95 7.72 -17.94 1.99
C SER A 95 8.88 -18.52 2.80
N LEU A 96 9.79 -17.68 3.30
CA LEU A 96 11.00 -18.11 4.03
C LEU A 96 10.82 -18.16 5.55
N GLN A 97 9.80 -17.50 6.09
CA GLN A 97 9.57 -17.38 7.53
C GLN A 97 8.06 -17.47 7.78
N PRO A 98 7.57 -18.25 8.76
CA PRO A 98 6.14 -18.40 9.03
C PRO A 98 5.58 -17.15 9.72
N THR A 99 5.60 -16.01 9.02
CA THR A 99 5.14 -14.71 9.48
C THR A 99 4.15 -14.14 8.47
N TRP A 100 3.03 -13.64 9.00
CA TRP A 100 1.99 -12.99 8.22
C TRP A 100 2.41 -11.57 7.83
N LEU A 101 1.99 -11.15 6.64
CA LEU A 101 2.27 -9.86 6.05
C LEU A 101 0.99 -9.30 5.43
N ILE A 102 0.72 -8.02 5.61
CA ILE A 102 -0.31 -7.32 4.84
C ILE A 102 0.26 -7.06 3.44
N ILE A 103 -0.34 -7.68 2.43
CA ILE A 103 0.07 -7.57 1.01
C ILE A 103 -0.86 -6.67 0.20
N GLY A 104 -1.97 -6.26 0.79
CA GLY A 104 -2.93 -5.36 0.15
C GLY A 104 -3.86 -4.70 1.14
N LEU A 105 -4.21 -3.45 0.87
CA LEU A 105 -5.24 -2.69 1.58
C LEU A 105 -6.49 -2.63 0.71
N TYR A 106 -7.59 -3.23 1.17
CA TYR A 106 -8.87 -3.15 0.50
C TYR A 106 -9.83 -2.29 1.31
N TYR A 107 -10.30 -1.19 0.74
CA TYR A 107 -11.08 -0.19 1.48
C TYR A 107 -12.30 0.30 0.67
N PRO A 108 -13.32 -0.54 0.45
CA PRO A 108 -14.55 -0.16 -0.24
C PRO A 108 -15.33 0.97 0.49
N PRO A 109 -16.23 1.67 -0.22
CA PRO A 109 -17.16 2.61 0.40
C PRO A 109 -18.00 1.94 1.51
N LYS A 110 -18.28 2.68 2.59
CA LYS A 110 -19.13 2.18 3.68
C LYS A 110 -20.53 1.85 3.17
N ILE A 111 -21.14 0.79 3.69
CA ILE A 111 -22.53 0.43 3.35
C ILE A 111 -23.46 1.63 3.58
N GLY A 112 -24.27 1.97 2.57
CA GLY A 112 -25.18 3.13 2.60
C GLY A 112 -24.56 4.45 2.14
N SER A 113 -23.26 4.49 1.86
CA SER A 113 -22.66 5.61 1.12
C SER A 113 -23.29 5.67 -0.27
N PRO A 114 -23.72 6.85 -0.76
CA PRO A 114 -24.24 6.94 -2.11
C PRO A 114 -23.21 6.39 -3.09
N PRO A 115 -23.60 5.56 -4.07
CA PRO A 115 -22.66 5.12 -5.09
C PRO A 115 -22.07 6.38 -5.70
N LYS A 116 -20.75 6.50 -5.67
CA LYS A 116 -20.11 7.44 -6.59
C LYS A 116 -20.54 6.93 -7.95
N ASN A 117 -21.28 7.73 -8.72
CA ASN A 117 -21.58 7.47 -10.12
C ASN A 117 -20.25 7.46 -10.89
N VAL A 118 -19.50 6.39 -10.72
CA VAL A 118 -18.34 6.05 -11.51
C VAL A 118 -18.90 5.05 -12.51
N GLU A 119 -19.52 5.58 -13.57
CA GLU A 119 -19.63 4.76 -14.76
C GLU A 119 -18.21 4.29 -15.08
N PRO A 120 -17.96 2.97 -15.12
CA PRO A 120 -16.67 2.49 -15.58
C PRO A 120 -16.47 3.10 -16.96
N LYS A 121 -15.46 3.96 -17.10
CA LYS A 121 -14.98 4.38 -18.42
C LYS A 121 -14.36 3.15 -19.06
N TYR A 122 -15.19 2.21 -19.52
CA TYR A 122 -14.80 1.14 -20.41
C TYR A 122 -14.36 1.81 -21.70
N GLN A 123 -13.11 2.25 -21.76
CA GLN A 123 -12.40 2.08 -23.02
C GLN A 123 -12.31 0.58 -23.22
N ASN A 124 -12.76 0.08 -24.38
CA ASN A 124 -12.65 -1.32 -24.80
C ASN A 124 -11.16 -1.71 -24.96
N GLN A 125 -10.38 -1.62 -23.88
CA GLN A 125 -9.02 -2.10 -23.74
C GLN A 125 -9.13 -3.41 -22.98
N THR A 126 -9.48 -4.45 -23.71
CA THR A 126 -9.48 -5.82 -23.23
C THR A 126 -8.02 -6.32 -23.27
N LEU A 127 -7.63 -7.18 -22.32
CA LEU A 127 -6.24 -7.62 -22.15
C LEU A 127 -5.69 -8.37 -23.37
N ASP A 128 -6.57 -8.94 -24.21
CA ASP A 128 -6.26 -9.51 -25.51
C ASP A 128 -5.65 -8.51 -26.51
N LYS A 129 -5.78 -7.19 -26.27
CA LYS A 129 -5.16 -6.16 -27.11
C LYS A 129 -3.69 -5.85 -26.75
N TRP A 130 -3.17 -6.46 -25.69
CA TRP A 130 -1.80 -6.27 -25.20
C TRP A 130 -0.85 -7.42 -25.56
N PHE A 131 -1.35 -8.49 -26.17
CA PHE A 131 -0.58 -9.61 -26.72
C PHE A 131 -0.68 -9.61 -28.25
#